data_AF-A0A954IR03-F1
#
_entry.id   AF-A0A954IR03-F1
#
_cell.length_a   1.000
_cell.length_b   1.000
_cell.length_c   1.000
_cell.angle_alpha   90.00
_cell.angle_beta   90.00
_cell.angle_gamma   90.00
#
_symmetry.space_group_name_H-M   'P 1'
#
loop_
_entity.id
_entity.type
_entity.pdbx_description
1 polymer ?
#
loop_
_entity_poly.entity_id
_entity_poly.type
_entity_poly.pdbx_seq_one_letter_code
_entity_poly.pdbx_strand_id
1 'polypeptide(L)'
;TPAPSLQPFERYSDLLKTLKTRGHQTRVLGYAPDRSPLVVVKAGGEKKPAILISAGSHSTEQAGVRAAVELIDQLKTEHTVYVLPCRDPIGLNGYEYALSLNLGEPPSLKSLEDAEDLLRKKGEVLLDRDGTLLSLIGEAGYANRGLYRKIEKGDEALEPLKGRRIWFPSRYEDVPGSGLFQRAYTLIVTPEGEVLHLNRFHDTRWAPAEVRCIRQLMAEVQPGLTFDLHEYGGDAFWMSARRQRTEKDEIWERRMALDAARAVASTGAKMAAETYSPGSFFSRLSEGVYWLDPTQRGEGLNLVDFAAKKYGLAFTIETGMRQPFHERVKQHLLVVQTAVDLFAERHQTE
;
A
#
# COMPACT_ATOMS: atom_id res chain seq x y z
N THR A 1 -30.14 4.48 11.90
CA THR A 1 -29.69 4.44 10.49
C THR A 1 -28.82 3.20 10.33
N PRO A 2 -29.06 2.31 9.35
CA PRO A 2 -28.12 1.22 9.10
C PRO A 2 -26.72 1.82 8.88
N ALA A 3 -25.68 1.15 9.41
CA ALA A 3 -24.32 1.59 9.19
C ALA A 3 -24.09 1.77 7.68
N PRO A 4 -23.52 2.90 7.22
CA PRO A 4 -23.24 3.08 5.80
C PRO A 4 -22.42 1.89 5.32
N SER A 5 -22.84 1.27 4.22
CA SER A 5 -22.14 0.11 3.69
C SER A 5 -20.68 0.48 3.40
N LEU A 6 -19.74 -0.33 3.92
CA LEU A 6 -18.32 -0.15 3.65
C LEU A 6 -18.07 -0.47 2.17
N GLN A 7 -17.77 0.56 1.38
CA GLN A 7 -17.48 0.46 -0.05
C GLN A 7 -16.08 0.99 -0.36
N PRO A 8 -15.43 0.48 -1.43
CA PRO A 8 -14.22 1.08 -1.98
C PRO A 8 -14.46 2.54 -2.36
N PHE A 9 -13.40 3.36 -2.37
CA PHE A 9 -13.48 4.69 -2.97
C PHE A 9 -13.41 4.56 -4.48
N GLU A 10 -14.31 5.19 -5.23
CA GLU A 10 -14.23 5.18 -6.69
C GLU A 10 -13.04 6.00 -7.16
N ARG A 11 -12.90 7.23 -6.66
CA ARG A 11 -11.82 8.16 -6.99
C ARG A 11 -11.16 8.74 -5.74
N TYR A 12 -9.99 9.34 -5.94
CA TYR A 12 -9.23 9.96 -4.86
C TYR A 12 -9.97 11.18 -4.29
N SER A 13 -10.70 11.90 -5.15
CA SER A 13 -11.58 12.98 -4.76
C SER A 13 -12.66 12.54 -3.77
N ASP A 14 -13.16 11.31 -3.86
CA ASP A 14 -14.22 10.79 -2.97
C ASP A 14 -13.69 10.49 -1.58
N LEU A 15 -12.45 10.00 -1.50
CA LEU A 15 -11.71 9.86 -0.25
C LEU A 15 -11.53 11.24 0.40
N LEU A 16 -11.00 12.22 -0.33
CA LEU A 16 -10.79 13.58 0.20
C LEU A 16 -12.11 14.23 0.64
N LYS A 17 -13.18 14.04 -0.14
CA LYS A 17 -14.52 14.52 0.19
C LYS A 17 -15.06 13.87 1.44
N THR A 18 -14.83 12.57 1.63
CA THR A 18 -15.24 11.84 2.84
C THR A 18 -14.51 12.38 4.06
N LEU A 19 -13.18 12.58 4.00
CA LEU A 19 -12.42 13.16 5.10
C LEU A 19 -12.96 14.56 5.48
N LYS A 20 -13.19 15.42 4.48
CA LYS A 20 -13.75 16.76 4.68
C LYS A 20 -15.16 16.72 5.27
N THR A 21 -16.03 15.85 4.76
CA THR A 21 -17.43 15.75 5.19
C THR A 21 -17.55 15.24 6.62
N ARG A 22 -16.64 14.36 7.05
CA ARG A 22 -16.53 13.90 8.44
C ARG A 22 -15.86 14.91 9.37
N GLY A 23 -15.46 16.08 8.86
CA GLY A 23 -14.89 17.17 9.66
C GLY A 23 -13.41 16.99 10.01
N HIS A 24 -12.70 16.05 9.39
CA HIS A 24 -11.29 15.83 9.67
C HIS A 24 -10.44 16.97 9.11
N GLN A 25 -9.51 17.45 9.94
CA GLN A 25 -8.46 18.37 9.49
C GLN A 25 -7.36 17.55 8.80
N THR A 26 -7.11 17.87 7.53
CA THR A 26 -6.05 17.26 6.74
C THR A 26 -4.84 18.18 6.69
N ARG A 27 -3.65 17.60 6.82
CA ARG A 27 -2.38 18.25 6.47
C ARG A 27 -1.88 17.68 5.16
N VAL A 28 -1.57 18.55 4.20
CA VAL A 28 -0.89 18.16 2.96
C VAL A 28 0.60 17.98 3.24
N LEU A 29 1.13 16.79 2.99
CA LEU A 29 2.55 16.48 3.14
C LEU A 29 3.36 16.87 1.89
N GLY A 30 2.70 16.87 0.74
CA GLY A 30 3.27 17.14 -0.57
C GLY A 30 2.29 16.71 -1.66
N TYR A 31 2.80 16.47 -2.86
CA TYR A 31 1.97 16.20 -4.03
C TYR A 31 2.52 15.04 -4.86
N ALA A 32 1.61 14.23 -5.41
CA ALA A 32 1.89 13.29 -6.49
C ALA A 32 2.21 14.05 -7.80
N PRO A 33 2.74 13.38 -8.84
CA PRO A 33 3.10 14.04 -10.10
C PRO A 33 1.96 14.82 -10.78
N ASP A 34 0.72 14.33 -10.66
CA ASP A 34 -0.49 14.99 -11.18
C ASP A 34 -0.98 16.16 -10.31
N ARG A 35 -0.19 16.57 -9.31
CA ARG A 35 -0.53 17.57 -8.29
C ARG A 35 -1.67 17.15 -7.35
N SER A 36 -2.07 15.87 -7.33
CA SER A 36 -2.94 15.36 -6.26
C SER A 36 -2.22 15.48 -4.91
N PRO A 37 -2.86 16.03 -3.87
CA PRO A 37 -2.23 16.18 -2.57
C PRO A 37 -2.05 14.82 -1.90
N LEU A 38 -0.97 14.64 -1.15
CA LEU A 38 -0.83 13.53 -0.21
C LEU A 38 -1.22 14.03 1.16
N VAL A 39 -2.33 13.52 1.69
CA VAL A 39 -2.90 14.01 2.96
C VAL A 39 -2.63 13.06 4.11
N VAL A 40 -2.33 13.64 5.28
CA VAL A 40 -2.34 12.95 6.56
C VAL A 40 -3.42 13.56 7.46
N VAL A 41 -4.04 12.74 8.29
CA VAL A 41 -4.93 13.17 9.38
C VAL A 41 -4.27 12.82 10.71
N LYS A 42 -4.23 13.80 11.63
CA LYS A 42 -3.86 13.55 13.04
C LYS A 42 -5.14 13.18 13.80
N ALA A 43 -5.10 12.07 14.53
CA ALA A 43 -6.22 11.52 15.30
C ALA A 43 -5.70 10.91 16.62
N GLY A 44 -6.59 10.24 17.37
CA GLY A 44 -6.27 9.69 18.70
C GLY A 44 -6.10 10.78 19.75
N GLY A 45 -5.15 10.57 20.68
CA GLY A 45 -4.82 11.54 21.72
C GLY A 45 -3.49 12.27 21.49
N GLU A 46 -2.87 12.71 22.58
CA GLU A 46 -1.63 13.51 22.56
C GLU A 46 -0.42 12.76 23.12
N LYS A 47 -0.60 11.51 23.60
CA LYS A 47 0.48 10.71 24.19
C LYS A 47 1.51 10.28 23.14
N LYS A 48 2.77 10.29 23.55
CA LYS A 48 3.91 9.76 22.79
C LYS A 48 4.36 8.42 23.37
N PRO A 49 5.07 7.57 22.58
CA PRO A 49 5.39 7.72 21.16
C PRO A 49 4.16 7.73 20.23
N ALA A 50 4.27 8.33 19.04
CA ALA A 50 3.17 8.38 18.08
C ALA A 50 3.01 7.07 17.31
N ILE A 51 1.84 6.89 16.71
CA ILE A 51 1.47 5.74 15.86
C ILE A 51 1.30 6.25 14.43
N LEU A 52 1.85 5.54 13.45
CA LEU A 52 1.66 5.82 12.03
C LEU A 52 0.85 4.70 11.37
N ILE A 53 -0.22 5.05 10.67
CA ILE A 53 -1.02 4.12 9.87
C ILE A 53 -0.97 4.61 8.42
N SER A 54 -0.56 3.73 7.51
CA SER A 54 -0.42 4.01 6.08
C SER A 54 -1.16 2.95 5.27
N ALA A 55 -1.69 3.34 4.10
CA ALA A 55 -2.29 2.42 3.16
C ALA A 55 -2.12 2.89 1.71
N GLY A 56 -2.49 2.03 0.75
CA GLY A 56 -2.67 2.40 -0.65
C GLY A 56 -1.38 2.83 -1.35
N SER A 57 -0.25 2.15 -1.10
CA SER A 57 0.89 2.21 -2.05
C SER A 57 0.61 1.42 -3.31
N HIS A 58 -0.27 0.43 -3.22
CA HIS A 58 -0.80 -0.28 -4.36
C HIS A 58 -2.28 0.05 -4.39
N SER A 59 -2.70 0.72 -5.45
CA SER A 59 -4.07 1.20 -5.62
C SER A 59 -5.11 0.08 -5.67
N THR A 60 -4.69 -1.17 -5.94
CA THR A 60 -5.53 -2.37 -5.93
C THR A 60 -5.89 -2.86 -4.52
N GLU A 61 -5.32 -2.29 -3.47
CA GLU A 61 -5.50 -2.73 -2.07
C GLU A 61 -6.46 -1.78 -1.33
N GLN A 62 -7.69 -1.70 -1.85
CA GLN A 62 -8.71 -0.74 -1.42
C GLN A 62 -9.28 -0.98 -0.02
N ALA A 63 -9.26 -2.21 0.48
CA ALA A 63 -9.74 -2.50 1.83
C ALA A 63 -8.82 -1.84 2.87
N GLY A 64 -7.50 -1.84 2.62
CA GLY A 64 -6.53 -1.11 3.44
C GLY A 64 -6.78 0.41 3.41
N VAL A 65 -7.02 0.99 2.23
CA VAL A 65 -7.36 2.41 2.07
C VAL A 65 -8.62 2.78 2.86
N ARG A 66 -9.68 1.97 2.73
CA ARG A 66 -10.93 2.20 3.45
C ARG A 66 -10.76 2.03 4.96
N ALA A 67 -10.06 0.98 5.41
CA ALA A 67 -9.79 0.74 6.82
C ALA A 67 -8.99 1.89 7.44
N ALA A 68 -8.00 2.44 6.73
CA ALA A 68 -7.26 3.61 7.20
C ALA A 68 -8.20 4.80 7.47
N VAL A 69 -9.14 5.10 6.57
CA VAL A 69 -10.13 6.18 6.80
C VAL A 69 -11.03 5.87 8.00
N GLU A 70 -11.51 4.63 8.13
CA GLU A 70 -12.37 4.24 9.26
C GLU A 70 -11.62 4.26 10.61
N LEU A 71 -10.31 3.97 10.63
CA LEU A 71 -9.48 4.02 11.84
C LEU A 71 -9.35 5.45 12.41
N ILE A 72 -9.51 6.49 11.60
CA ILE A 72 -9.51 7.88 12.08
C ILE A 72 -10.61 8.10 13.13
N ASP A 73 -11.78 7.51 12.89
CA ASP A 73 -12.96 7.65 13.76
C ASP A 73 -13.01 6.56 14.85
N GLN A 74 -12.59 5.34 14.51
CA GLN A 74 -12.88 4.15 15.32
C GLN A 74 -11.74 3.76 16.27
N LEU A 75 -10.50 4.17 16.01
CA LEU A 75 -9.37 3.80 16.84
C LEU A 75 -9.36 4.60 18.14
N LYS A 76 -9.56 3.92 19.27
CA LYS A 76 -9.52 4.51 20.60
C LYS A 76 -8.13 4.34 21.19
N THR A 77 -7.40 5.44 21.39
CA THR A 77 -6.10 5.41 22.06
C THR A 77 -5.75 6.81 22.56
N GLU A 78 -4.98 6.88 23.65
CA GLU A 78 -4.41 8.14 24.14
C GLU A 78 -3.21 8.59 23.30
N HIS A 79 -2.62 7.69 22.51
CA HIS A 79 -1.47 8.02 21.67
C HIS A 79 -1.88 8.89 20.49
N THR A 80 -0.98 9.79 20.07
CA THR A 80 -1.15 10.50 18.80
C THR A 80 -1.06 9.53 17.64
N VAL A 81 -2.07 9.56 16.76
CA VAL A 81 -2.13 8.74 15.56
C VAL A 81 -2.01 9.64 14.33
N TYR A 82 -1.15 9.27 13.39
CA TYR A 82 -1.07 9.87 12.06
C TYR A 82 -1.55 8.85 11.04
N VAL A 83 -2.60 9.20 10.28
CA VAL A 83 -3.19 8.33 9.26
C VAL A 83 -2.97 8.91 7.88
N LEU A 84 -2.26 8.19 7.03
CA LEU A 84 -2.09 8.50 5.62
C LEU A 84 -2.82 7.44 4.76
N PRO A 85 -4.08 7.69 4.37
CA PRO A 85 -4.96 6.65 3.86
C PRO A 85 -4.64 6.19 2.43
N CYS A 86 -3.90 6.99 1.65
CA CYS A 86 -3.52 6.62 0.28
C CYS A 86 -2.18 7.25 -0.08
N ARG A 87 -1.26 6.41 -0.59
CA ARG A 87 0.07 6.81 -1.07
C ARG A 87 0.15 6.91 -2.60
N ASP A 88 -0.83 6.38 -3.33
CA ASP A 88 -0.88 6.42 -4.80
C ASP A 88 -2.22 7.02 -5.29
N PRO A 89 -2.39 8.36 -5.23
CA PRO A 89 -3.59 9.04 -5.71
C PRO A 89 -3.91 8.76 -7.18
N ILE A 90 -2.89 8.76 -8.05
CA ILE A 90 -3.04 8.51 -9.49
C ILE A 90 -3.55 7.09 -9.70
N GLY A 91 -2.92 6.11 -9.06
CA GLY A 91 -3.33 4.72 -9.16
C GLY A 91 -4.75 4.48 -8.69
N LEU A 92 -5.18 5.16 -7.62
CA LEU A 92 -6.54 5.04 -7.09
C LEU A 92 -7.59 5.57 -8.07
N ASN A 93 -7.29 6.64 -8.81
CA ASN A 93 -8.21 7.20 -9.83
C ASN A 93 -8.41 6.29 -11.06
N GLY A 94 -7.60 5.25 -11.25
CA GLY A 94 -7.77 4.26 -12.30
C GLY A 94 -6.86 4.43 -13.51
N TYR A 95 -6.88 3.42 -14.38
CA TYR A 95 -5.98 3.33 -15.53
C TYR A 95 -6.33 4.34 -16.63
N GLU A 96 -7.61 4.56 -16.89
CA GLU A 96 -8.06 5.61 -17.82
C GLU A 96 -7.61 7.00 -17.35
N TYR A 97 -7.69 7.28 -16.04
CA TYR A 97 -7.16 8.52 -15.47
C TYR A 97 -5.65 8.63 -15.66
N ALA A 98 -4.88 7.59 -15.35
CA ALA A 98 -3.43 7.59 -15.53
C ALA A 98 -3.03 7.84 -17.00
N LEU A 99 -3.75 7.25 -17.96
CA LEU A 99 -3.57 7.51 -19.40
C LEU A 99 -3.89 8.96 -19.77
N SER A 100 -4.96 9.52 -19.21
CA SER A 100 -5.40 10.89 -19.49
C SER A 100 -4.32 11.95 -19.24
N LEU A 101 -3.41 11.70 -18.29
CA LEU A 101 -2.35 12.64 -17.92
C LEU A 101 -1.39 12.93 -19.09
N ASN A 102 -1.15 11.95 -19.98
CA ASN A 102 -0.30 12.13 -21.17
C ASN A 102 -1.09 12.16 -22.48
N LEU A 103 -2.38 11.78 -22.48
CA LEU A 103 -3.26 11.87 -23.65
C LEU A 103 -4.03 13.21 -23.74
N GLY A 104 -4.16 13.94 -22.64
CA GLY A 104 -4.94 15.19 -22.54
C GLY A 104 -6.42 14.98 -22.23
N GLU A 105 -6.97 13.78 -22.47
CA GLU A 105 -8.34 13.40 -22.12
C GLU A 105 -8.40 11.91 -21.71
N PRO A 106 -9.34 11.52 -20.82
CA PRO A 106 -9.50 10.13 -20.44
C PRO A 106 -10.05 9.31 -21.61
N PRO A 107 -9.37 8.21 -22.01
CA PRO A 107 -9.90 7.31 -23.01
C PRO A 107 -11.10 6.54 -22.44
N SER A 108 -11.94 5.99 -23.32
CA SER A 108 -12.96 5.01 -22.95
C SER A 108 -12.46 3.62 -23.34
N LEU A 109 -12.16 2.79 -22.35
CA LEU A 109 -11.65 1.44 -22.51
C LEU A 109 -12.71 0.43 -22.08
N LYS A 110 -13.07 -0.51 -22.95
CA LYS A 110 -14.05 -1.56 -22.62
C LYS A 110 -13.39 -2.92 -22.41
N SER A 111 -12.21 -3.13 -22.96
CA SER A 111 -11.45 -4.37 -22.79
C SER A 111 -9.94 -4.14 -22.77
N LEU A 112 -9.18 -5.20 -22.43
CA LEU A 112 -7.73 -5.16 -22.51
C LEU A 112 -7.24 -5.00 -23.95
N GLU A 113 -7.95 -5.56 -24.94
CA GLU A 113 -7.64 -5.36 -26.36
C GLU A 113 -7.78 -3.88 -26.76
N ASP A 114 -8.85 -3.19 -26.32
CA ASP A 114 -9.00 -1.75 -26.57
C ASP A 114 -7.83 -0.95 -25.98
N ALA A 115 -7.39 -1.32 -24.77
CA ALA A 115 -6.26 -0.67 -24.12
C ALA A 115 -4.97 -0.92 -24.91
N GLU A 116 -4.73 -2.15 -25.34
CA GLU A 116 -3.58 -2.53 -26.14
C GLU A 116 -3.54 -1.83 -27.51
N ASP A 117 -4.66 -1.76 -28.21
CA ASP A 117 -4.80 -1.05 -29.48
C ASP A 117 -4.54 0.45 -29.31
N LEU A 118 -5.05 1.05 -28.22
CA LEU A 118 -4.76 2.44 -27.88
C LEU A 118 -3.27 2.66 -27.65
N LEU A 119 -2.62 1.79 -26.87
CA LEU A 119 -1.19 1.89 -26.58
C LEU A 119 -0.34 1.81 -27.85
N ARG A 120 -0.61 0.87 -28.76
CA ARG A 120 0.08 0.78 -30.05
C ARG A 120 -0.18 1.98 -30.96
N LYS A 121 -1.39 2.53 -30.91
CA LYS A 121 -1.80 3.66 -31.77
C LYS A 121 -1.23 5.01 -31.30
N LYS A 122 -1.12 5.22 -29.99
CA LYS A 122 -0.80 6.53 -29.38
C LYS A 122 0.59 6.61 -28.79
N GLY A 123 1.21 5.48 -28.48
CA GLY A 123 2.54 5.43 -27.88
C GLY A 123 3.62 4.89 -28.81
N GLU A 124 4.85 5.17 -28.44
CA GLU A 124 6.03 4.49 -28.98
C GLU A 124 6.12 3.11 -28.31
N VAL A 125 6.04 2.03 -29.08
CA VAL A 125 6.11 0.66 -28.56
C VAL A 125 7.56 0.35 -28.19
N LEU A 126 7.81 0.15 -26.89
CA LEU A 126 9.14 -0.20 -26.35
C LEU A 126 9.31 -1.71 -26.21
N LEU A 127 8.22 -2.43 -25.95
CA LEU A 127 8.19 -3.88 -25.82
C LEU A 127 6.86 -4.42 -26.33
N ASP A 128 6.89 -5.40 -27.23
CA ASP A 128 5.73 -6.18 -27.63
C ASP A 128 6.16 -7.63 -27.89
N ARG A 129 6.24 -8.42 -26.82
CA ARG A 129 6.61 -9.85 -26.88
C ARG A 129 5.98 -10.63 -25.73
N ASP A 130 5.69 -11.91 -25.96
CA ASP A 130 5.10 -12.83 -24.96
C ASP A 130 3.80 -12.29 -24.32
N GLY A 131 3.01 -11.60 -25.14
CA GLY A 131 1.79 -10.91 -24.73
C GLY A 131 2.01 -9.68 -23.84
N THR A 132 3.25 -9.30 -23.56
CA THR A 132 3.59 -8.10 -22.80
C THR A 132 3.74 -6.94 -23.76
N LEU A 133 2.88 -5.93 -23.60
CA LEU A 133 2.97 -4.66 -24.30
C LEU A 133 3.40 -3.57 -23.32
N LEU A 134 4.40 -2.80 -23.69
CA LEU A 134 4.84 -1.57 -23.02
C LEU A 134 5.01 -0.47 -24.07
N SER A 135 4.33 0.65 -23.87
CA SER A 135 4.42 1.82 -24.74
C SER A 135 4.76 3.07 -23.94
N LEU A 136 5.60 3.93 -24.50
CA LEU A 136 5.86 5.27 -23.99
C LEU A 136 4.85 6.25 -24.58
N ILE A 137 4.13 6.98 -23.72
CA ILE A 137 3.23 8.07 -24.11
C ILE A 137 3.62 9.28 -23.27
N GLY A 138 4.09 10.34 -23.91
CA GLY A 138 4.61 11.52 -23.21
C GLY A 138 5.81 11.17 -22.33
N GLU A 139 5.69 11.41 -21.02
CA GLU A 139 6.78 11.18 -20.06
C GLU A 139 6.64 9.87 -19.26
N ALA A 140 5.73 8.97 -19.64
CA ALA A 140 5.48 7.76 -18.88
C ALA A 140 5.24 6.51 -19.74
N GLY A 141 5.58 5.37 -19.15
CA GLY A 141 5.28 4.07 -19.71
C GLY A 141 3.88 3.60 -19.33
N TYR A 142 3.27 2.85 -20.23
CA TYR A 142 1.97 2.23 -20.03
C TYR A 142 2.06 0.80 -20.52
N ALA A 143 1.71 -0.14 -19.65
CA ALA A 143 1.79 -1.55 -19.94
C ALA A 143 0.41 -2.22 -19.81
N ASN A 144 0.18 -3.26 -20.60
CA ASN A 144 -1.04 -4.05 -20.45
C ASN A 144 -1.02 -4.88 -19.15
N ARG A 145 0.17 -5.24 -18.63
CA ARG A 145 0.37 -6.10 -17.45
C ARG A 145 1.52 -5.62 -16.56
N GLY A 146 1.54 -6.13 -15.32
CA GLY A 146 2.63 -5.86 -14.40
C GLY A 146 3.95 -6.45 -14.87
N LEU A 147 4.98 -5.60 -14.88
CA LEU A 147 6.35 -5.89 -15.33
C LEU A 147 7.33 -6.20 -14.18
N TYR A 148 6.95 -5.89 -12.94
CA TYR A 148 7.77 -6.14 -11.76
C TYR A 148 8.18 -7.62 -11.68
N ARG A 149 9.49 -7.87 -11.61
CA ARG A 149 10.14 -9.20 -11.66
C ARG A 149 9.85 -10.03 -12.92
N LYS A 150 9.37 -9.41 -14.00
CA LYS A 150 9.11 -10.07 -15.29
C LYS A 150 9.93 -9.50 -16.44
N ILE A 151 10.63 -8.39 -16.21
CA ILE A 151 11.61 -7.83 -17.12
C ILE A 151 12.94 -7.74 -16.38
N GLU A 152 14.02 -8.08 -17.07
CA GLU A 152 15.36 -8.06 -16.48
C GLU A 152 15.80 -6.62 -16.22
N LYS A 153 16.60 -6.45 -15.16
CA LYS A 153 17.22 -5.17 -14.85
C LYS A 153 18.15 -4.77 -16.00
N GLY A 154 17.95 -3.57 -16.55
CA GLY A 154 18.74 -3.05 -17.65
C GLY A 154 18.33 -3.54 -19.04
N ASP A 155 17.16 -4.19 -19.17
CA ASP A 155 16.56 -4.48 -20.49
C ASP A 155 16.44 -3.18 -21.31
N GLU A 156 16.79 -3.24 -22.60
CA GLU A 156 16.82 -2.09 -23.51
C GLU A 156 15.47 -1.38 -23.60
N ALA A 157 14.36 -2.12 -23.48
CA ALA A 157 13.01 -1.55 -23.48
C ALA A 157 12.76 -0.59 -22.29
N LEU A 158 13.59 -0.66 -21.24
CA LEU A 158 13.49 0.22 -20.07
C LEU A 158 14.35 1.49 -20.19
N GLU A 159 15.27 1.57 -21.16
CA GLU A 159 16.20 2.70 -21.29
C GLU A 159 15.48 4.05 -21.36
N PRO A 160 14.42 4.22 -22.19
CA PRO A 160 13.69 5.50 -22.27
C PRO A 160 12.90 5.82 -20.99
N LEU A 161 12.73 4.84 -20.11
CA LEU A 161 11.89 4.92 -18.91
C LEU A 161 12.68 5.05 -17.61
N LYS A 162 14.02 5.02 -17.63
CA LYS A 162 14.83 5.22 -16.42
C LYS A 162 14.45 6.50 -15.68
N GLY A 163 14.13 6.37 -14.38
CA GLY A 163 13.64 7.46 -13.53
C GLY A 163 12.16 7.85 -13.75
N ARG A 164 11.45 7.17 -14.65
CA ARG A 164 10.05 7.43 -15.00
C ARG A 164 9.12 6.35 -14.45
N ARG A 165 7.81 6.61 -14.57
CA ARG A 165 6.75 5.70 -14.12
C ARG A 165 6.30 4.78 -15.24
N ILE A 166 5.82 3.62 -14.85
CA ILE A 166 5.01 2.74 -15.68
C ILE A 166 3.69 2.50 -14.96
N TRP A 167 2.56 2.65 -15.65
CA TRP A 167 1.26 2.22 -15.15
C TRP A 167 0.76 1.00 -15.91
N PHE A 168 0.07 0.11 -15.20
CA PHE A 168 -0.69 -0.97 -15.82
C PHE A 168 -2.05 -1.14 -15.13
N PRO A 169 -3.08 -1.62 -15.83
CA PRO A 169 -4.42 -1.71 -15.26
C PRO A 169 -4.50 -2.82 -14.22
N SER A 170 -5.34 -2.65 -13.20
CA SER A 170 -5.87 -3.78 -12.45
C SER A 170 -6.56 -4.76 -13.41
N ARG A 171 -6.44 -6.05 -13.12
CA ARG A 171 -6.91 -7.14 -14.01
C ARG A 171 -7.93 -8.08 -13.38
N TYR A 172 -8.26 -7.87 -12.10
CA TYR A 172 -9.25 -8.72 -11.45
C TYR A 172 -10.63 -8.28 -11.91
N GLU A 173 -11.38 -9.17 -12.55
CA GLU A 173 -12.77 -8.89 -12.93
C GLU A 173 -13.72 -9.09 -11.74
N ASP A 174 -13.30 -9.90 -10.77
CA ASP A 174 -14.13 -10.41 -9.67
C ASP A 174 -13.71 -9.91 -8.28
N VAL A 175 -12.70 -9.03 -8.19
CA VAL A 175 -12.29 -8.44 -6.90
C VAL A 175 -12.95 -7.06 -6.72
N PRO A 176 -13.86 -6.90 -5.73
CA PRO A 176 -14.50 -5.62 -5.46
C PRO A 176 -13.48 -4.52 -5.15
N GLY A 177 -13.61 -3.39 -5.85
CA GLY A 177 -12.72 -2.23 -5.71
C GLY A 177 -11.45 -2.28 -6.55
N SER A 178 -11.20 -3.37 -7.26
CA SER A 178 -10.00 -3.59 -8.09
C SER A 178 -10.34 -4.21 -9.44
N GLY A 179 -11.55 -3.90 -9.92
CA GLY A 179 -12.06 -4.26 -11.24
C GLY A 179 -11.11 -3.85 -12.38
N LEU A 180 -11.29 -4.40 -13.57
CA LEU A 180 -10.55 -3.98 -14.76
C LEU A 180 -10.63 -2.45 -14.93
N PHE A 181 -9.47 -1.81 -15.12
CA PHE A 181 -9.27 -0.35 -15.24
C PHE A 181 -9.63 0.53 -14.05
N GLN A 182 -10.36 0.02 -13.05
CA GLN A 182 -10.73 0.80 -11.85
C GLN A 182 -9.51 1.32 -11.10
N ARG A 183 -8.37 0.62 -11.19
CA ARG A 183 -7.09 1.00 -10.59
C ARG A 183 -5.98 0.94 -11.62
N ALA A 184 -4.95 1.75 -11.40
CA ALA A 184 -3.67 1.65 -12.10
C ALA A 184 -2.59 1.31 -11.09
N TYR A 185 -1.88 0.22 -11.30
CA TYR A 185 -0.75 -0.12 -10.45
C TYR A 185 0.47 0.68 -10.91
N THR A 186 1.12 1.38 -9.97
CA THR A 186 2.28 2.23 -10.27
C THR A 186 3.59 1.47 -10.08
N LEU A 187 4.34 1.37 -11.16
CA LEU A 187 5.74 0.95 -11.18
C LEU A 187 6.63 2.15 -11.49
N ILE A 188 7.89 2.06 -11.09
CA ILE A 188 8.94 3.05 -11.33
C ILE A 188 10.17 2.30 -11.80
N VAL A 189 10.77 2.78 -12.88
CA VAL A 189 12.06 2.28 -13.35
C VAL A 189 13.16 3.07 -12.66
N THR A 190 14.08 2.40 -11.97
CA THR A 190 15.22 3.06 -11.33
C THR A 190 16.19 3.63 -12.38
N PRO A 191 17.10 4.56 -12.01
CA PRO A 191 18.20 4.99 -12.87
C PRO A 191 19.04 3.82 -13.42
N GLU A 192 19.13 2.73 -12.67
CA GLU A 192 19.84 1.51 -13.06
C GLU A 192 18.99 0.55 -13.92
N GLY A 193 17.78 0.97 -14.35
CA GLY A 193 16.92 0.16 -15.21
C GLY A 193 16.20 -0.98 -14.49
N GLU A 194 15.98 -0.89 -13.18
CA GLU A 194 15.23 -1.90 -12.42
C GLU A 194 13.77 -1.47 -12.27
N VAL A 195 12.81 -2.38 -12.50
CA VAL A 195 11.39 -2.08 -12.30
C VAL A 195 11.01 -2.41 -10.86
N LEU A 196 10.64 -1.39 -10.08
CA LEU A 196 10.14 -1.49 -8.72
C LEU A 196 8.75 -0.84 -8.60
N HIS A 197 8.13 -0.93 -7.43
CA HIS A 197 6.85 -0.29 -7.12
C HIS A 197 7.00 0.72 -5.97
N LEU A 198 6.00 1.58 -5.76
CA LEU A 198 6.09 2.70 -4.80
C LEU A 198 6.54 2.31 -3.39
N ASN A 199 6.21 1.09 -2.93
CA ASN A 199 6.59 0.60 -1.60
C ASN A 199 7.98 -0.06 -1.56
N ARG A 200 8.96 0.41 -2.36
CA ARG A 200 10.33 -0.12 -2.41
C ARG A 200 11.44 0.94 -2.35
N PHE A 201 11.11 2.19 -2.04
CA PHE A 201 12.06 3.31 -2.13
C PHE A 201 12.37 3.98 -0.79
N HIS A 202 12.02 3.38 0.35
CA HIS A 202 12.10 4.09 1.64
C HIS A 202 13.53 4.32 2.14
N ASP A 203 14.49 3.57 1.62
CA ASP A 203 15.93 3.75 1.84
C ASP A 203 16.64 4.47 0.67
N THR A 204 15.92 4.82 -0.39
CA THR A 204 16.51 5.44 -1.59
C THR A 204 16.63 6.96 -1.45
N ARG A 205 17.77 7.56 -1.83
CA ARG A 205 17.97 9.02 -1.73
C ARG A 205 17.08 9.81 -2.70
N TRP A 206 16.95 9.33 -3.94
CA TRP A 206 16.16 9.97 -5.00
C TRP A 206 14.69 9.53 -5.03
N ALA A 207 14.21 8.83 -3.98
CA ALA A 207 12.89 8.21 -3.90
C ALA A 207 11.74 9.09 -4.42
N PRO A 208 10.65 8.52 -4.97
CA PRO A 208 9.47 9.26 -5.43
C PRO A 208 8.92 10.23 -4.39
N ALA A 209 8.24 11.29 -4.85
CA ALA A 209 7.71 12.35 -3.98
C ALA A 209 6.84 11.77 -2.86
N GLU A 210 6.00 10.78 -3.17
CA GLU A 210 5.10 10.12 -2.24
C GLU A 210 5.85 9.44 -1.09
N VAL A 211 6.96 8.79 -1.42
CA VAL A 211 7.83 8.11 -0.46
C VAL A 211 8.61 9.12 0.39
N ARG A 212 9.07 10.22 -0.20
CA ARG A 212 9.76 11.29 0.55
C ARG A 212 8.82 11.98 1.55
N CYS A 213 7.57 12.23 1.16
CA CYS A 213 6.57 12.88 2.02
C CYS A 213 6.33 12.08 3.31
N ILE A 214 6.09 10.77 3.21
CA ILE A 214 5.89 9.93 4.39
C ILE A 214 7.17 9.77 5.21
N ARG A 215 8.35 9.67 4.58
CA ARG A 215 9.63 9.65 5.31
C ARG A 215 9.88 10.93 6.11
N GLN A 216 9.55 12.09 5.54
CA GLN A 216 9.66 13.36 6.23
C GLN A 216 8.70 13.41 7.43
N LEU A 217 7.46 12.96 7.26
CA LEU A 217 6.52 12.81 8.38
C LEU A 217 7.09 11.88 9.46
N MET A 218 7.61 10.71 9.10
CA MET A 218 8.21 9.78 10.07
C MET A 218 9.39 10.40 10.83
N ALA A 219 10.24 11.17 10.15
CA ALA A 219 11.35 11.86 10.80
C ALA A 219 10.87 12.94 11.77
N GLU A 220 9.78 13.62 11.44
CA GLU A 220 9.14 14.62 12.30
C GLU A 220 8.50 13.99 13.55
N VAL A 221 7.72 12.92 13.36
CA VAL A 221 6.87 12.37 14.43
C VAL A 221 7.49 11.22 15.21
N GLN A 222 8.56 10.62 14.67
CA GLN A 222 9.31 9.47 15.20
C GLN A 222 8.36 8.38 15.77
N PRO A 223 7.62 7.67 14.89
CA PRO A 223 6.57 6.76 15.34
C PRO A 223 7.17 5.57 16.11
N GLY A 224 6.59 5.25 17.27
CA GLY A 224 6.95 4.04 18.03
C GLY A 224 6.27 2.78 17.51
N LEU A 225 5.21 2.95 16.71
CA LEU A 225 4.46 1.88 16.07
C LEU A 225 4.01 2.31 14.68
N THR A 226 4.22 1.46 13.68
CA THR A 226 3.83 1.71 12.28
C THR A 226 3.03 0.53 11.70
N PHE A 227 1.93 0.84 11.02
CA PHE A 227 1.17 -0.12 10.23
C PHE A 227 1.15 0.29 8.77
N ASP A 228 1.30 -0.69 7.89
CA ASP A 228 1.04 -0.55 6.46
C ASP A 228 -0.03 -1.57 6.06
N LEU A 229 -1.20 -1.08 5.63
CA LEU A 229 -2.38 -1.88 5.33
C LEU A 229 -2.35 -2.30 3.85
N HIS A 230 -2.09 -3.59 3.61
CA HIS A 230 -1.97 -4.20 2.27
C HIS A 230 -3.01 -5.32 2.07
N GLU A 231 -3.09 -5.79 0.84
CA GLU A 231 -3.85 -6.97 0.51
C GLU A 231 -3.04 -7.82 -0.47
N TYR A 232 -3.29 -9.13 -0.47
CA TYR A 232 -2.67 -10.03 -1.43
C TYR A 232 -3.74 -10.81 -2.20
N GLY A 233 -3.37 -11.33 -3.38
CA GLY A 233 -4.32 -11.90 -4.35
C GLY A 233 -5.07 -13.18 -3.93
N GLY A 234 -4.83 -13.70 -2.72
CA GLY A 234 -5.50 -14.88 -2.17
C GLY A 234 -6.78 -14.56 -1.40
N ASP A 235 -7.25 -15.52 -0.60
CA ASP A 235 -8.50 -15.45 0.17
C ASP A 235 -8.30 -15.64 1.68
N ALA A 236 -7.05 -15.75 2.15
CA ALA A 236 -6.74 -15.93 3.56
C ALA A 236 -6.21 -14.63 4.16
N PHE A 237 -5.94 -14.63 5.46
CA PHE A 237 -5.26 -13.55 6.17
C PHE A 237 -3.84 -13.96 6.54
N TRP A 238 -2.91 -13.04 6.42
CA TRP A 238 -1.63 -13.10 7.12
C TRP A 238 -1.11 -11.69 7.42
N MET A 239 -0.06 -11.61 8.23
CA MET A 239 0.67 -10.39 8.47
C MET A 239 2.15 -10.69 8.63
N SER A 240 2.98 -9.65 8.49
CA SER A 240 4.39 -9.75 8.78
C SER A 240 4.85 -8.73 9.81
N ALA A 241 5.80 -9.18 10.60
CA ALA A 241 6.52 -8.44 11.62
C ALA A 241 8.02 -8.42 11.28
N ARG A 242 8.79 -7.55 11.95
CA ARG A 242 10.23 -7.41 11.72
C ARG A 242 11.01 -7.79 12.96
N ARG A 243 12.19 -8.36 12.74
CA ARG A 243 13.20 -8.49 13.80
C ARG A 243 13.58 -7.09 14.30
N GLN A 244 13.68 -6.95 15.61
CA GLN A 244 13.88 -5.66 16.26
C GLN A 244 15.30 -5.50 16.77
N ARG A 245 15.69 -4.24 17.01
CA ARG A 245 17.04 -3.88 17.46
C ARG A 245 17.32 -4.23 18.91
N THR A 246 16.26 -4.35 19.72
CA THR A 246 16.35 -4.69 21.15
C THR A 246 15.48 -5.90 21.44
N GLU A 247 15.88 -6.68 22.44
CA GLU A 247 15.10 -7.84 22.90
C GLU A 247 13.72 -7.42 23.43
N LYS A 248 13.65 -6.29 24.16
CA LYS A 248 12.38 -5.73 24.64
C LYS A 248 11.43 -5.45 23.48
N ASP A 249 11.91 -4.81 22.41
CA ASP A 249 11.10 -4.53 21.23
C ASP A 249 10.71 -5.81 20.49
N GLU A 250 11.60 -6.79 20.38
CA GLU A 250 11.28 -8.07 19.71
C GLU A 250 10.16 -8.83 20.46
N ILE A 251 10.19 -8.85 21.79
CA ILE A 251 9.14 -9.47 22.61
C ILE A 251 7.79 -8.79 22.37
N TRP A 252 7.75 -7.46 22.34
CA TRP A 252 6.52 -6.70 22.10
C TRP A 252 6.02 -6.83 20.66
N GLU A 253 6.91 -6.76 19.67
CA GLU A 253 6.60 -6.98 18.26
C GLU A 253 5.92 -8.35 18.08
N ARG A 254 6.54 -9.39 18.65
CA ARG A 254 6.03 -10.76 18.64
C ARG A 254 4.65 -10.83 19.31
N ARG A 255 4.51 -10.31 20.53
CA ARG A 255 3.24 -10.36 21.28
C ARG A 255 2.11 -9.69 20.48
N MET A 256 2.34 -8.48 19.96
CA MET A 256 1.34 -7.75 19.19
C MET A 256 0.93 -8.48 17.90
N ALA A 257 1.90 -9.02 17.16
CA ALA A 257 1.59 -9.75 15.93
C ALA A 257 0.78 -11.04 16.21
N LEU A 258 1.16 -11.79 17.25
CA LEU A 258 0.46 -13.02 17.65
C LEU A 258 -0.97 -12.73 18.12
N ASP A 259 -1.17 -11.72 18.97
CA ASP A 259 -2.49 -11.37 19.50
C ASP A 259 -3.41 -10.83 18.41
N ALA A 260 -2.88 -9.98 17.52
CA ALA A 260 -3.65 -9.46 16.41
C ALA A 260 -4.06 -10.56 15.41
N ALA A 261 -3.17 -11.49 15.06
CA ALA A 261 -3.50 -12.62 14.22
C ALA A 261 -4.51 -13.58 14.88
N ARG A 262 -4.39 -13.81 16.20
CA ARG A 262 -5.39 -14.58 16.97
C ARG A 262 -6.75 -13.90 16.99
N ALA A 263 -6.79 -12.58 17.13
CA ALA A 263 -8.04 -11.82 17.07
C ALA A 263 -8.72 -12.03 15.72
N VAL A 264 -7.99 -11.92 14.60
CA VAL A 264 -8.54 -12.22 13.27
C VAL A 264 -9.03 -13.66 13.16
N ALA A 265 -8.22 -14.64 13.57
CA ALA A 265 -8.61 -16.05 13.53
C ALA A 265 -9.91 -16.32 14.33
N SER A 266 -10.11 -15.64 15.47
CA SER A 266 -11.30 -15.80 16.31
C SER A 266 -12.61 -15.36 15.64
N THR A 267 -12.53 -14.57 14.57
CA THR A 267 -13.70 -14.19 13.75
C THR A 267 -14.17 -15.30 12.79
N GLY A 268 -13.42 -16.40 12.69
CA GLY A 268 -13.62 -17.43 11.68
C GLY A 268 -13.02 -17.09 10.31
N ALA A 269 -12.22 -16.01 10.23
CA ALA A 269 -11.49 -15.67 9.02
C ALA A 269 -10.53 -16.80 8.62
N LYS A 270 -10.44 -17.04 7.31
CA LYS A 270 -9.46 -18.00 6.77
C LYS A 270 -8.05 -17.49 7.01
N MET A 271 -7.23 -18.25 7.72
CA MET A 271 -5.82 -17.93 7.95
C MET A 271 -4.94 -18.58 6.87
N ALA A 272 -3.78 -17.98 6.59
CA ALA A 272 -2.83 -18.58 5.65
C ALA A 272 -2.43 -19.99 6.08
N ALA A 273 -2.47 -20.93 5.12
CA ALA A 273 -2.22 -22.34 5.37
C ALA A 273 -0.81 -22.60 5.91
N GLU A 274 -0.63 -23.74 6.57
CA GLU A 274 0.64 -24.10 7.19
C GLU A 274 1.82 -24.10 6.19
N THR A 275 1.54 -24.52 4.96
CA THR A 275 2.47 -24.62 3.84
C THR A 275 2.62 -23.32 3.04
N TYR A 276 1.84 -22.29 3.35
CA TYR A 276 1.93 -21.01 2.65
C TYR A 276 3.23 -20.28 3.02
N SER A 277 3.94 -19.81 1.99
CA SER A 277 5.07 -18.92 2.11
C SER A 277 4.82 -17.65 1.28
N PRO A 278 4.90 -16.46 1.88
CA PRO A 278 4.82 -15.21 1.12
C PRO A 278 6.06 -14.95 0.24
N GLY A 279 7.16 -15.69 0.45
CA GLY A 279 8.40 -15.56 -0.31
C GLY A 279 9.61 -16.11 0.44
N SER A 280 10.75 -16.26 -0.26
CA SER A 280 11.99 -16.84 0.29
C SER A 280 12.61 -16.06 1.45
N PHE A 281 12.32 -14.77 1.56
CA PHE A 281 12.81 -13.86 2.60
C PHE A 281 11.87 -13.76 3.81
N PHE A 282 10.90 -14.68 3.92
CA PHE A 282 10.04 -14.82 5.08
C PHE A 282 10.37 -16.11 5.83
N SER A 283 10.33 -16.03 7.16
CA SER A 283 10.29 -17.21 8.03
C SER A 283 9.02 -17.17 8.86
N ARG A 284 8.36 -18.32 9.00
CA ARG A 284 7.12 -18.37 9.74
C ARG A 284 7.36 -18.22 11.24
N LEU A 285 6.54 -17.40 11.89
CA LEU A 285 6.52 -17.23 13.34
C LEU A 285 5.38 -18.05 13.97
N SER A 286 4.18 -17.94 13.41
CA SER A 286 2.99 -18.69 13.83
C SER A 286 2.01 -18.84 12.67
N GLU A 287 0.84 -19.43 12.90
CA GLU A 287 -0.28 -19.31 11.96
C GLU A 287 -0.59 -17.84 11.66
N GLY A 288 -0.64 -17.49 10.37
CA GLY A 288 -0.90 -16.13 9.90
C GLY A 288 0.18 -15.09 10.18
N VAL A 289 1.32 -15.44 10.79
CA VAL A 289 2.37 -14.46 11.13
C VAL A 289 3.74 -14.89 10.65
N TYR A 290 4.43 -13.98 9.96
CA TYR A 290 5.74 -14.20 9.38
C TYR A 290 6.74 -13.14 9.85
N TRP A 291 7.96 -13.57 10.16
CA TRP A 291 9.11 -12.69 10.18
C TRP A 291 9.56 -12.39 8.77
N LEU A 292 9.73 -11.11 8.46
CA LEU A 292 10.32 -10.66 7.22
C LEU A 292 11.78 -10.27 7.46
N ASP A 293 12.69 -10.77 6.63
CA ASP A 293 14.08 -10.29 6.57
C ASP A 293 14.29 -9.44 5.30
N PRO A 294 14.38 -8.10 5.44
CA PRO A 294 14.52 -7.24 4.27
C PRO A 294 15.90 -7.37 3.60
N THR A 295 16.92 -7.92 4.28
CA THR A 295 18.27 -8.05 3.73
C THR A 295 18.38 -9.13 2.65
N GLN A 296 17.44 -10.07 2.64
CA GLN A 296 17.40 -11.18 1.68
C GLN A 296 16.52 -10.88 0.45
N ARG A 297 15.77 -9.77 0.44
CA ARG A 297 14.83 -9.46 -0.65
C ARG A 297 15.53 -9.09 -1.96
N GLY A 298 16.72 -8.47 -1.87
CA GLY A 298 17.45 -7.96 -3.04
C GLY A 298 16.86 -6.68 -3.65
N GLU A 299 15.98 -5.98 -2.93
CA GLU A 299 15.29 -4.76 -3.37
C GLU A 299 15.36 -3.69 -2.26
N GLY A 300 14.98 -2.45 -2.58
CA GLY A 300 14.89 -1.37 -1.60
C GLY A 300 13.82 -1.61 -0.51
N LEU A 301 13.95 -0.88 0.60
CA LEU A 301 13.09 -1.06 1.76
C LEU A 301 11.65 -0.61 1.47
N ASN A 302 10.70 -1.40 1.97
CA ASN A 302 9.32 -0.95 2.09
C ASN A 302 9.15 -0.05 3.34
N LEU A 303 7.98 0.56 3.50
CA LEU A 303 7.72 1.50 4.60
C LEU A 303 8.03 0.88 5.96
N VAL A 304 7.58 -0.36 6.15
CA VAL A 304 7.60 -1.04 7.43
C VAL A 304 8.99 -1.56 7.76
N ASP A 305 9.74 -2.01 6.76
CA ASP A 305 11.15 -2.37 6.90
C ASP A 305 11.99 -1.14 7.28
N PHE A 306 11.72 0.00 6.65
CA PHE A 306 12.34 1.28 7.02
C PHE A 306 11.94 1.72 8.43
N ALA A 307 10.67 1.57 8.80
CA ALA A 307 10.16 1.90 10.12
C ALA A 307 10.84 1.09 11.22
N ALA A 308 10.88 -0.24 11.10
CA ALA A 308 11.54 -1.13 12.06
C ALA A 308 13.05 -0.83 12.20
N LYS A 309 13.71 -0.53 11.09
CA LYS A 309 15.15 -0.21 11.08
C LYS A 309 15.46 1.12 11.79
N LYS A 310 14.55 2.09 11.75
CA LYS A 310 14.84 3.47 12.18
C LYS A 310 14.15 3.89 13.47
N TYR A 311 12.91 3.47 13.68
CA TYR A 311 12.05 3.97 14.73
C TYR A 311 11.64 2.83 15.68
N GLY A 312 10.43 2.28 15.55
CA GLY A 312 9.90 1.29 16.47
C GLY A 312 9.23 0.10 15.79
N LEU A 313 8.20 -0.43 16.45
CA LEU A 313 7.50 -1.63 16.03
C LEU A 313 6.79 -1.43 14.69
N ALA A 314 6.73 -2.45 13.84
CA ALA A 314 6.27 -2.23 12.47
C ALA A 314 5.65 -3.44 11.77
N PHE A 315 4.38 -3.31 11.35
CA PHE A 315 3.60 -4.40 10.76
C PHE A 315 3.11 -4.13 9.33
N THR A 316 3.18 -5.16 8.49
CA THR A 316 2.44 -5.21 7.22
C THR A 316 1.28 -6.16 7.41
N ILE A 317 0.07 -5.70 7.11
CA ILE A 317 -1.16 -6.49 7.23
C ILE A 317 -1.59 -6.88 5.83
N GLU A 318 -1.94 -8.15 5.61
CA GLU A 318 -2.24 -8.70 4.29
C GLU A 318 -3.57 -9.45 4.34
N THR A 319 -4.65 -8.75 3.97
CA THR A 319 -5.97 -9.38 3.84
C THR A 319 -6.13 -10.00 2.45
N GLY A 320 -6.91 -11.07 2.35
CA GLY A 320 -7.08 -11.79 1.10
C GLY A 320 -8.10 -11.11 0.19
N MET A 321 -7.67 -10.57 -0.95
CA MET A 321 -8.48 -9.81 -1.90
C MET A 321 -9.74 -10.55 -2.40
N ARG A 322 -9.76 -11.88 -2.34
CA ARG A 322 -10.89 -12.73 -2.77
C ARG A 322 -12.05 -12.76 -1.75
N GLN A 323 -11.85 -12.22 -0.56
CA GLN A 323 -12.91 -12.12 0.46
C GLN A 323 -13.87 -10.94 0.17
N PRO A 324 -15.10 -10.98 0.71
CA PRO A 324 -16.01 -9.83 0.68
C PRO A 324 -15.32 -8.56 1.19
N PHE A 325 -15.50 -7.44 0.50
CA PHE A 325 -14.79 -6.19 0.79
C PHE A 325 -14.91 -5.74 2.26
N HIS A 326 -16.10 -5.83 2.83
CA HIS A 326 -16.32 -5.43 4.22
C HIS A 326 -15.59 -6.33 5.23
N GLU A 327 -15.41 -7.62 4.94
CA GLU A 327 -14.64 -8.52 5.81
C GLU A 327 -13.14 -8.20 5.77
N ARG A 328 -12.61 -7.86 4.59
CA ARG A 328 -11.23 -7.36 4.43
C ARG A 328 -11.00 -6.10 5.26
N VAL A 329 -11.92 -5.13 5.18
CA VAL A 329 -11.86 -3.91 6.00
C VAL A 329 -11.89 -4.25 7.50
N LYS A 330 -12.81 -5.10 7.95
CA LYS A 330 -12.91 -5.51 9.37
C LYS A 330 -11.61 -6.15 9.88
N GLN A 331 -10.95 -7.00 9.08
CA GLN A 331 -9.68 -7.62 9.47
C GLN A 331 -8.58 -6.57 9.70
N HIS A 332 -8.46 -5.58 8.81
CA HIS A 332 -7.52 -4.48 9.02
C HIS A 332 -7.81 -3.70 10.31
N LEU A 333 -9.09 -3.35 10.55
CA LEU A 333 -9.50 -2.64 11.77
C LEU A 333 -9.10 -3.43 13.02
N LEU A 334 -9.43 -4.73 13.03
CA LEU A 334 -9.20 -5.60 14.18
C LEU A 334 -7.72 -5.75 14.51
N VAL A 335 -6.86 -5.94 13.50
CA VAL A 335 -5.41 -6.05 13.71
C VAL A 335 -4.85 -4.77 14.31
N VAL A 336 -5.20 -3.61 13.73
CA VAL A 336 -4.70 -2.32 14.20
C VAL A 336 -5.19 -2.05 15.62
N GLN A 337 -6.49 -2.20 15.90
CA GLN A 337 -7.06 -1.99 17.22
C GLN A 337 -6.39 -2.88 18.27
N THR A 338 -6.28 -4.18 18.01
CA THR A 338 -5.67 -5.14 18.93
C THR A 338 -4.21 -4.80 19.24
N ALA A 339 -3.42 -4.49 18.21
CA ALA A 339 -2.01 -4.17 18.39
C ALA A 339 -1.80 -2.80 19.07
N VAL A 340 -2.69 -1.83 18.82
CA VAL A 340 -2.64 -0.51 19.46
C VAL A 340 -3.02 -0.59 20.93
N ASP A 341 -3.99 -1.43 21.33
CA ASP A 341 -4.34 -1.64 22.73
C ASP A 341 -3.13 -2.20 23.52
N LEU A 342 -2.45 -3.20 22.97
CA LEU A 342 -1.22 -3.75 23.55
C LEU A 342 -0.06 -2.74 23.57
N PHE A 343 0.00 -1.86 22.58
CA PHE A 343 0.97 -0.77 22.55
C PHE A 343 0.68 0.27 23.63
N ALA A 344 -0.58 0.57 23.90
CA ALA A 344 -0.95 1.43 25.01
C ALA A 344 -0.56 0.78 26.35
N GLU A 345 -0.83 -0.52 26.56
CA GLU A 345 -0.40 -1.26 27.75
C GLU A 345 1.11 -1.14 27.99
N ARG A 346 1.92 -1.32 26.92
CA ARG A 346 3.37 -1.20 26.97
C ARG A 346 3.83 0.14 27.56
N HIS A 347 3.06 1.21 27.35
CA HIS A 347 3.40 2.58 27.74
C HIS A 347 2.53 3.13 28.88
N GLN A 348 1.74 2.31 29.57
CA GLN A 348 0.92 2.75 30.73
C GLN A 348 1.75 3.03 32.00
N THR A 349 3.01 2.61 32.04
CA THR A 349 3.89 2.68 33.22
C THR A 349 5.12 3.58 33.05
N GLU A 350 5.17 4.34 31.95
CA GLU A 350 6.13 5.43 31.70
C GLU A 350 5.42 6.78 31.86
#